data_AF-A0A3D0CFE6-F1
#
_entry.id   AF-A0A3D0CFE6-F1
#
_cell.length_a   1.000
_cell.length_b   1.000
_cell.length_c   1.000
_cell.angle_alpha   90.00
_cell.angle_beta   90.00
_cell.angle_gamma   90.00
#
_symmetry.space_group_name_H-M   'P 1'
#
loop_
_entity.id
_entity.type
_entity.pdbx_description
1 polymer ?
#
loop_
_entity_poly.entity_id
_entity_poly.type
_entity_poly.pdbx_seq_one_letter_code
_entity_poly.pdbx_strand_id
1 'polypeptide(L)'
;MNFRPPISSLDFDLPFDSAKFNEDDFENLCAELFEEEFGIRFHRYGTKGNSQFGIDLLSDKGKDGFYIAVQCKHVKEFSSCHVDEELIKFKGNPLPIKEIYFSATCKISTATVNYCHEQAQIISEPLKTIQTWAHNYNCRMLKKYPNIIGTYFGLQWRDYLFPKLNEHNERQRAEKLTDKLNESKRKYNLLSTIFTEKDQIYSGASIELKPILEGYYKGKDDSTNFHGDLPSNRGFCLKYAVSFDLNDNNTAQTMFSMLLTPEDAIDLEAVLLMDMKEQASRSTYYSHDILLTHIQGPTPMISILSKDLSFMFAKNSDYQTLLKYVENYLDEYEDIALSARRYRALQAIEKDIPNLNSWLV
;
A
#
# COMPACT_ATOMS: atom_id res chain seq x y z
N MET A 1 -15.07 -40.94 26.35
CA MET A 1 -14.25 -39.71 26.55
C MET A 1 -14.84 -38.62 25.67
N ASN A 2 -15.36 -37.55 26.26
CA ASN A 2 -15.90 -36.42 25.51
C ASN A 2 -14.76 -35.48 25.13
N PHE A 3 -14.28 -35.58 23.89
CA PHE A 3 -13.39 -34.59 23.29
C PHE A 3 -14.19 -33.29 23.08
N ARG A 4 -14.06 -32.33 23.98
CA ARG A 4 -14.42 -30.95 23.66
C ARG A 4 -13.17 -30.33 23.03
N PRO A 5 -13.19 -29.93 21.75
CA PRO A 5 -12.09 -29.14 21.22
C PRO A 5 -11.95 -27.89 22.10
N PRO A 6 -10.73 -27.43 22.41
CA PRO A 6 -10.55 -26.20 23.15
C PRO A 6 -11.12 -25.06 22.30
N ILE A 7 -12.35 -24.64 22.62
CA ILE A 7 -12.95 -23.43 22.06
C ILE A 7 -12.33 -22.28 22.82
N SER A 8 -11.06 -22.00 22.52
CA SER A 8 -10.49 -20.68 22.75
C SER A 8 -11.07 -19.81 21.63
N SER A 9 -12.20 -19.15 21.88
CA SER A 9 -12.51 -17.97 21.09
C SER A 9 -11.36 -17.01 21.33
N LEU A 10 -10.48 -16.86 20.34
CA LEU A 10 -9.50 -15.80 20.40
C LEU A 10 -10.30 -14.50 20.40
N ASP A 11 -10.49 -13.96 21.60
CA ASP A 11 -11.02 -12.63 21.84
C ASP A 11 -9.96 -11.65 21.32
N PHE A 12 -9.96 -11.48 20.00
CA PHE A 12 -9.13 -10.49 19.34
C PHE A 12 -9.79 -9.14 19.48
N ASP A 13 -9.13 -8.29 20.26
CA ASP A 13 -9.40 -6.86 20.41
C ASP A 13 -8.63 -6.11 19.30
N LEU A 14 -9.35 -5.31 18.49
CA LEU A 14 -8.72 -4.46 17.49
C LEU A 14 -8.01 -3.29 18.17
N PRO A 15 -6.84 -2.84 17.67
CA PRO A 15 -5.99 -1.87 18.35
C PRO A 15 -6.46 -0.43 18.14
N PHE A 16 -7.67 -0.10 18.62
CA PHE A 16 -8.20 1.27 18.58
C PHE A 16 -7.31 2.29 19.31
N ASP A 17 -6.48 1.84 20.26
CA ASP A 17 -5.55 2.70 21.02
C ASP A 17 -4.19 2.90 20.34
N SER A 18 -4.01 2.46 19.08
CA SER A 18 -2.74 2.64 18.40
C SER A 18 -2.44 4.13 18.16
N ALA A 19 -1.19 4.56 18.32
CA ALA A 19 -0.78 5.97 18.16
C ALA A 19 -1.05 6.56 16.76
N LYS A 20 -1.39 5.71 15.78
CA LYS A 20 -1.72 6.11 14.41
C LYS A 20 -3.22 6.29 14.17
N PHE A 21 -4.06 5.86 15.11
CA PHE A 21 -5.51 5.89 14.98
C PHE A 21 -6.05 7.04 15.81
N ASN A 22 -6.53 8.11 15.18
CA ASN A 22 -7.01 9.31 15.87
C ASN A 22 -8.56 9.40 15.89
N GLU A 23 -9.09 10.45 16.52
CA GLU A 23 -10.54 10.70 16.59
C GLU A 23 -11.22 10.78 15.22
N ASP A 24 -10.58 11.46 14.25
CA ASP A 24 -11.12 11.60 12.90
C ASP A 24 -11.14 10.26 12.16
N ASP A 25 -10.14 9.40 12.37
CA ASP A 25 -10.12 8.04 11.83
C ASP A 25 -11.23 7.19 12.46
N PHE A 26 -11.48 7.35 13.76
CA PHE A 26 -12.55 6.63 14.45
C PHE A 26 -13.94 7.07 13.96
N GLU A 27 -14.17 8.37 13.76
CA GLU A 27 -15.41 8.89 13.16
C GLU A 27 -15.62 8.31 11.75
N ASN A 28 -14.58 8.31 10.91
CA ASN A 28 -14.68 7.77 9.55
C ASN A 28 -14.93 6.26 9.55
N LEU A 29 -14.24 5.50 10.42
CA LEU A 29 -14.50 4.08 10.62
C LEU A 29 -15.96 3.84 11.04
N CYS A 30 -16.47 4.64 11.98
CA CYS A 30 -17.84 4.50 12.43
C CYS A 30 -18.82 4.83 11.30
N ALA A 31 -18.56 5.85 10.48
CA ALA A 31 -19.40 6.18 9.34
C ALA A 31 -19.52 4.97 8.39
N GLU A 32 -18.40 4.43 7.90
CA GLU A 32 -18.41 3.26 7.02
C GLU A 32 -19.06 2.04 7.67
N LEU A 33 -18.79 1.78 8.95
CA LEU A 33 -19.35 0.64 9.67
C LEU A 33 -20.88 0.75 9.80
N PHE A 34 -21.39 1.93 10.12
CA PHE A 34 -22.83 2.17 10.23
C PHE A 34 -23.49 2.15 8.85
N GLU A 35 -22.84 2.65 7.80
CA GLU A 35 -23.34 2.53 6.43
C GLU A 35 -23.54 1.07 6.01
N GLU A 36 -22.56 0.22 6.28
CA GLU A 36 -22.62 -1.20 5.95
C GLU A 36 -23.63 -1.98 6.80
N GLU A 37 -23.83 -1.62 8.08
CA GLU A 37 -24.79 -2.32 8.95
C GLU A 37 -26.24 -1.89 8.68
N PHE A 38 -26.49 -0.59 8.43
CA PHE A 38 -27.84 -0.08 8.25
C PHE A 38 -28.27 0.03 6.78
N GLY A 39 -27.34 -0.03 5.83
CA GLY A 39 -27.61 0.15 4.40
C GLY A 39 -28.10 1.58 4.07
N ILE A 40 -27.73 2.56 4.89
CA ILE A 40 -28.09 3.98 4.74
C ILE A 40 -26.80 4.78 4.90
N ARG A 41 -26.63 5.82 4.08
CA ARG A 41 -25.46 6.71 4.15
C ARG A 41 -25.37 7.43 5.49
N PHE A 42 -24.17 7.58 6.03
CA PHE A 42 -23.87 8.39 7.21
C PHE A 42 -22.85 9.47 6.82
N HIS A 43 -23.09 10.70 7.26
CA HIS A 43 -22.19 11.82 7.00
C HIS A 43 -21.82 12.53 8.30
N ARG A 44 -20.64 13.14 8.32
CA ARG A 44 -20.24 13.99 9.45
C ARG A 44 -21.22 15.15 9.59
N TYR A 45 -21.72 15.36 10.80
CA TYR A 45 -22.72 16.37 11.07
C TYR A 45 -22.05 17.72 11.33
N GLY A 46 -22.08 18.59 10.33
CA GLY A 46 -21.48 19.92 10.40
C GLY A 46 -19.94 19.90 10.41
N THR A 47 -19.36 21.05 10.74
CA THR A 47 -17.91 21.25 10.83
C THR A 47 -17.51 21.50 12.28
N LYS A 48 -16.32 21.01 12.69
CA LYS A 48 -15.76 21.27 14.03
C LYS A 48 -15.86 22.76 14.37
N GLY A 49 -16.42 23.07 15.54
CA GLY A 49 -16.63 24.44 16.04
C GLY A 49 -18.04 25.01 15.86
N ASN A 50 -18.91 24.36 15.06
CA ASN A 50 -20.33 24.73 15.00
C ASN A 50 -21.16 24.02 16.09
N SER A 51 -22.39 24.47 16.31
CA SER A 51 -23.33 23.79 17.21
C SER A 51 -23.75 22.45 16.60
N GLN A 52 -23.04 21.39 16.94
CA GLN A 52 -23.26 20.02 16.44
C GLN A 52 -24.25 19.24 17.31
N PHE A 53 -24.80 19.84 18.38
CA PHE A 53 -25.77 19.22 19.29
C PHE A 53 -25.35 17.84 19.84
N GLY A 54 -24.04 17.57 19.96
CA GLY A 54 -23.53 16.25 20.37
C GLY A 54 -23.81 15.15 19.35
N ILE A 55 -23.71 15.47 18.05
CA ILE A 55 -23.79 14.53 16.93
C ILE A 55 -22.51 14.65 16.12
N ASP A 56 -21.79 13.54 15.98
CA ASP A 56 -20.64 13.48 15.08
C ASP A 56 -21.07 12.98 13.70
N LEU A 57 -21.94 11.97 13.65
CA LEU A 57 -22.48 11.39 12.40
C LEU A 57 -24.00 11.43 12.39
N LEU A 58 -24.57 11.77 11.23
CA LEU A 58 -25.99 11.75 10.96
C LEU A 58 -26.26 10.88 9.74
N SER A 59 -27.27 10.01 9.82
CA SER A 59 -27.71 9.24 8.66
C SER A 59 -28.41 10.14 7.64
N ASP A 60 -28.57 9.66 6.42
CA ASP A 60 -29.63 10.17 5.54
C ASP A 60 -31.01 9.91 6.18
N LYS A 61 -32.00 10.73 5.80
CA LYS A 61 -33.37 10.60 6.31
C LYS A 61 -33.96 9.26 5.86
N GLY A 62 -34.39 8.45 6.83
CA GLY A 62 -35.05 7.17 6.55
C GLY A 62 -36.39 7.34 5.84
N LYS A 63 -36.95 6.24 5.33
CA LYS A 63 -38.28 6.22 4.69
C LYS A 63 -39.41 6.62 5.65
N ASP A 64 -39.21 6.41 6.94
CA ASP A 64 -40.09 6.82 8.04
C ASP A 64 -39.98 8.33 8.36
N GLY A 65 -39.05 9.03 7.72
CA GLY A 65 -38.84 10.45 7.90
C GLY A 65 -37.97 10.80 9.11
N PHE A 66 -37.31 9.83 9.73
CA PHE A 66 -36.46 10.06 10.90
C PHE A 66 -34.98 9.84 10.57
N TYR A 67 -34.12 10.44 11.39
CA TYR A 67 -32.67 10.32 11.32
C TYR A 67 -32.15 9.35 12.39
N ILE A 68 -30.99 8.75 12.13
CA ILE A 68 -30.16 8.07 13.12
C ILE A 68 -28.96 8.98 13.40
N ALA A 69 -28.70 9.26 14.66
CA ALA A 69 -27.54 10.04 15.10
C ALA A 69 -26.52 9.13 15.79
N VAL A 70 -25.24 9.40 15.56
CA VAL A 70 -24.13 8.70 16.21
C VAL A 70 -23.19 9.73 16.84
N GLN A 71 -22.84 9.49 18.09
CA GLN A 71 -21.74 10.15 18.78
C GLN A 71 -20.60 9.14 18.92
N CYS A 72 -19.47 9.46 18.32
CA CYS A 72 -18.23 8.71 18.37
C CYS A 72 -17.37 9.22 19.53
N LYS A 73 -16.79 8.31 20.31
CA LYS A 73 -15.89 8.60 21.43
C LYS A 73 -14.65 7.72 21.39
N HIS A 74 -13.54 8.29 20.91
CA HIS A 74 -12.22 7.68 21.01
C HIS A 74 -11.60 8.00 22.38
N VAL A 75 -12.01 7.24 23.39
CA VAL A 75 -11.66 7.48 24.80
C VAL A 75 -11.28 6.19 25.50
N LYS A 76 -10.55 6.30 26.61
CA LYS A 76 -10.18 5.15 27.45
C LYS A 76 -11.32 4.69 28.36
N GLU A 77 -12.20 5.60 28.73
CA GLU A 77 -13.33 5.36 29.62
C GLU A 77 -14.56 6.10 29.13
N PHE A 78 -15.71 5.44 29.21
CA PHE A 78 -17.00 6.02 28.86
C PHE A 78 -18.04 5.57 29.89
N SER A 79 -18.78 6.53 30.43
CA SER A 79 -19.65 6.36 31.61
C SER A 79 -20.97 7.11 31.44
N SER A 80 -21.90 6.93 32.37
CA SER A 80 -23.19 7.63 32.37
C SER A 80 -23.07 9.16 32.41
N CYS A 81 -22.03 9.71 33.04
CA CYS A 81 -21.77 11.15 33.04
C CYS A 81 -21.55 11.68 31.61
N HIS A 82 -20.79 10.94 30.80
CA HIS A 82 -20.57 11.29 29.40
C HIS A 82 -21.87 11.20 28.58
N VAL A 83 -22.72 10.20 28.87
CA VAL A 83 -24.04 10.09 28.24
C VAL A 83 -24.88 11.34 28.55
N ASP A 84 -24.94 11.77 29.80
CA ASP A 84 -25.68 12.97 30.19
C ASP A 84 -25.16 14.24 29.50
N GLU A 85 -23.85 14.42 29.47
CA GLU A 85 -23.23 15.58 28.81
C GLU A 85 -23.63 15.68 27.34
N GLU A 86 -23.64 14.56 26.62
CA GLU A 86 -24.05 14.55 25.22
C GLU A 86 -25.56 14.70 25.04
N LEU A 87 -26.37 14.06 25.89
CA LEU A 87 -27.82 14.22 25.86
C LEU A 87 -28.27 15.65 26.21
N ILE A 88 -27.52 16.38 27.06
CA ILE A 88 -27.76 17.79 27.31
C ILE A 88 -27.53 18.62 26.05
N LYS A 89 -26.46 18.37 25.29
CA LYS A 89 -26.21 19.05 24.01
C LYS A 89 -27.28 18.72 22.97
N PHE A 90 -27.81 17.50 23.04
CA PHE A 90 -28.86 17.02 22.16
C PHE A 90 -30.22 17.70 22.43
N LYS A 91 -30.49 18.11 23.68
CA LYS A 91 -31.72 18.85 24.03
C LYS A 91 -31.76 20.18 23.28
N GLY A 92 -32.67 20.27 22.30
CA GLY A 92 -32.82 21.43 21.43
C GLY A 92 -32.43 21.19 19.97
N ASN A 93 -31.98 19.97 19.63
CA ASN A 93 -31.78 19.59 18.25
C ASN A 93 -33.11 19.67 17.47
N PRO A 94 -33.18 20.41 16.35
CA PRO A 94 -34.41 20.54 15.56
C PRO A 94 -34.73 19.31 14.69
N LEU A 95 -33.80 18.35 14.58
CA LEU A 95 -33.95 17.20 13.69
C LEU A 95 -34.80 16.09 14.33
N PRO A 96 -35.71 15.46 13.56
CA PRO A 96 -36.50 14.33 14.03
C PRO A 96 -35.64 13.07 14.09
N ILE A 97 -34.90 12.89 15.18
CA ILE A 97 -34.00 11.74 15.39
C ILE A 97 -34.74 10.65 16.17
N LYS A 98 -34.76 9.44 15.61
CA LYS A 98 -35.43 8.28 16.24
C LYS A 98 -34.50 7.42 17.09
N GLU A 99 -33.21 7.43 16.78
CA GLU A 99 -32.21 6.56 17.39
C GLU A 99 -30.90 7.31 17.57
N ILE A 100 -30.29 7.17 18.75
CA ILE A 100 -28.96 7.68 19.07
C ILE A 100 -28.04 6.51 19.41
N TYR A 101 -26.85 6.51 18.82
CA TYR A 101 -25.80 5.54 19.09
C TYR A 101 -24.58 6.22 19.69
N PHE A 102 -24.13 5.73 20.85
CA PHE A 102 -22.82 6.06 21.41
C PHE A 102 -21.81 4.99 21.01
N SER A 103 -20.99 5.28 19.99
CA SER A 103 -19.90 4.39 19.57
C SER A 103 -18.62 4.76 20.30
N ALA A 104 -18.03 3.83 21.04
CA ALA A 104 -16.83 4.07 21.85
C ALA A 104 -15.76 3.00 21.61
N THR A 105 -14.50 3.42 21.69
CA THR A 105 -13.34 2.52 21.56
C THR A 105 -13.03 1.72 22.81
N CYS A 106 -13.61 2.10 23.96
CA CYS A 106 -13.43 1.41 25.23
C CYS A 106 -14.58 0.44 25.54
N LYS A 107 -14.36 -0.41 26.55
CA LYS A 107 -15.42 -1.24 27.14
C LYS A 107 -16.34 -0.32 27.95
N ILE A 108 -17.63 -0.61 27.93
CA ILE A 108 -18.67 0.14 28.64
C ILE A 108 -19.29 -0.77 29.70
N SER A 109 -19.53 -0.22 30.90
CA SER A 109 -20.14 -0.98 32.00
C SER A 109 -21.62 -1.23 31.77
N THR A 110 -22.15 -2.35 32.27
CA THR A 110 -23.59 -2.65 32.23
C THR A 110 -24.45 -1.54 32.82
N ALA A 111 -23.97 -0.87 33.88
CA ALA A 111 -24.66 0.27 34.49
C ALA A 111 -24.84 1.43 33.48
N THR A 112 -23.82 1.72 32.68
CA THR A 112 -23.90 2.77 31.64
C THR A 112 -24.85 2.38 30.50
N VAL A 113 -24.86 1.10 30.11
CA VAL A 113 -25.81 0.59 29.10
C VAL A 113 -27.25 0.70 29.60
N ASN A 114 -27.51 0.25 30.83
CA ASN A 114 -28.84 0.38 31.46
C ASN A 114 -29.26 1.84 31.58
N TYR A 115 -28.33 2.73 31.93
CA TYR A 115 -28.58 4.15 31.99
C TYR A 115 -29.03 4.73 30.63
N CYS A 116 -28.40 4.31 29.52
CA CYS A 116 -28.84 4.70 28.17
C CYS A 116 -30.30 4.27 27.90
N HIS A 117 -30.66 3.05 28.30
CA HIS A 117 -32.03 2.55 28.15
C HIS A 117 -33.03 3.34 28.99
N GLU A 118 -32.69 3.71 30.23
CA GLU A 118 -33.53 4.55 31.09
C GLU A 118 -33.71 5.95 30.48
N GLN A 119 -32.64 6.58 29.98
CA GLN A 119 -32.72 7.90 29.34
C GLN A 119 -33.57 7.89 28.07
N ALA A 120 -33.53 6.81 27.29
CA ALA A 120 -34.38 6.66 26.10
C ALA A 120 -35.88 6.66 26.43
N GLN A 121 -36.27 6.25 27.64
CA GLN A 121 -37.67 6.27 28.10
C GLN A 121 -38.11 7.65 28.61
N ILE A 122 -37.16 8.48 29.04
CA ILE A 122 -37.43 9.82 29.61
C ILE A 122 -37.53 10.87 28.50
N ILE A 123 -36.71 10.74 27.45
CA ILE A 123 -36.70 11.68 26.34
C ILE A 123 -37.98 11.49 25.50
N SER A 124 -38.65 12.61 25.20
CA SER A 124 -39.89 12.61 24.43
C SER A 124 -39.71 12.12 22.99
N GLU A 125 -40.82 11.66 22.39
CA GLU A 125 -40.90 11.37 20.95
C GLU A 125 -40.31 12.53 20.12
N PRO A 126 -39.58 12.23 19.02
CA PRO A 126 -39.57 10.96 18.30
C PRO A 126 -38.46 9.98 18.70
N LEU A 127 -37.66 10.27 19.72
CA LEU A 127 -36.55 9.41 20.10
C LEU A 127 -37.08 8.11 20.74
N LYS A 128 -36.73 6.97 20.14
CA LYS A 128 -37.18 5.65 20.58
C LYS A 128 -36.08 4.86 21.28
N THR A 129 -34.83 5.04 20.85
CA THR A 129 -33.72 4.22 21.34
C THR A 129 -32.44 5.01 21.52
N ILE A 130 -31.75 4.74 22.63
CA ILE A 130 -30.35 5.08 22.83
C ILE A 130 -29.58 3.76 22.98
N GLN A 131 -28.58 3.54 22.14
CA GLN A 131 -27.75 2.33 22.16
C GLN A 131 -26.28 2.67 22.33
N THR A 132 -25.51 1.72 22.86
CA THR A 132 -24.05 1.83 22.98
C THR A 132 -23.37 0.79 22.11
N TRP A 133 -22.48 1.23 21.23
CA TRP A 133 -21.57 0.37 20.49
C TRP A 133 -20.17 0.51 21.10
N ALA A 134 -19.94 -0.26 22.17
CA ALA A 134 -18.65 -0.31 22.86
C ALA A 134 -17.62 -1.14 22.09
N HIS A 135 -16.36 -1.13 22.55
CA HIS A 135 -15.24 -1.89 22.00
C HIS A 135 -15.62 -3.29 21.48
N ASN A 136 -16.18 -4.14 22.34
CA ASN A 136 -16.52 -5.52 22.01
C ASN A 136 -17.56 -5.62 20.88
N TYR A 137 -18.52 -4.71 20.87
CA TYR A 137 -19.54 -4.66 19.83
C TYR A 137 -18.90 -4.21 18.52
N ASN A 138 -18.15 -3.11 18.52
CA ASN A 138 -17.42 -2.62 17.35
C ASN A 138 -16.50 -3.69 16.75
N CYS A 139 -15.68 -4.37 17.56
CA CYS A 139 -14.85 -5.50 17.12
C CYS A 139 -15.67 -6.60 16.46
N ARG A 140 -16.82 -6.97 17.03
CA ARG A 140 -17.71 -7.99 16.48
C ARG A 140 -18.33 -7.55 15.15
N MET A 141 -18.72 -6.29 15.02
CA MET A 141 -19.30 -5.76 13.79
C MET A 141 -18.28 -5.66 12.68
N LEU A 142 -17.09 -5.12 12.97
CA LEU A 142 -15.98 -5.00 12.01
C LEU A 142 -15.55 -6.37 11.46
N LYS A 143 -15.66 -7.44 12.24
CA LYS A 143 -15.41 -8.83 11.78
C LYS A 143 -16.37 -9.30 10.68
N LYS A 144 -17.45 -8.58 10.37
CA LYS A 144 -18.28 -8.84 9.19
C LYS A 144 -17.74 -8.16 7.93
N TYR A 145 -16.88 -7.14 8.07
CA TYR A 145 -16.50 -6.21 7.02
C TYR A 145 -14.96 -6.14 6.87
N PRO A 146 -14.33 -7.13 6.22
CA PRO A 146 -12.88 -7.22 6.07
C PRO A 146 -12.26 -6.00 5.36
N ASN A 147 -12.99 -5.37 4.45
CA ASN A 147 -12.51 -4.20 3.72
C ASN A 147 -12.34 -2.98 4.63
N ILE A 148 -13.28 -2.77 5.57
CA ILE A 148 -13.16 -1.70 6.59
C ILE A 148 -11.94 -1.99 7.47
N ILE A 149 -11.75 -3.24 7.91
CA ILE A 149 -10.57 -3.61 8.72
C ILE A 149 -9.27 -3.31 7.97
N GLY A 150 -9.18 -3.68 6.69
CA GLY A 150 -7.99 -3.43 5.87
C GLY A 150 -7.68 -1.94 5.70
N THR A 151 -8.71 -1.11 5.62
CA THR A 151 -8.59 0.35 5.44
C THR A 151 -8.07 1.03 6.71
N TYR A 152 -8.65 0.72 7.86
CA TYR A 152 -8.38 1.45 9.12
C TYR A 152 -7.29 0.84 9.99
N PHE A 153 -7.08 -0.48 9.92
CA PHE A 153 -6.06 -1.18 10.72
C PHE A 153 -4.93 -1.76 9.87
N GLY A 154 -5.08 -1.76 8.55
CA GLY A 154 -4.09 -2.28 7.61
C GLY A 154 -4.38 -3.70 7.13
N LEU A 155 -3.84 -4.05 5.97
CA LEU A 155 -4.06 -5.35 5.32
C LEU A 155 -3.59 -6.52 6.19
N GLN A 156 -2.56 -6.32 7.02
CA GLN A 156 -2.07 -7.37 7.92
C GLN A 156 -3.16 -7.82 8.91
N TRP A 157 -3.92 -6.87 9.47
CA TRP A 157 -5.02 -7.18 10.39
C TRP A 157 -6.18 -7.86 9.67
N ARG A 158 -6.50 -7.41 8.46
CA ARG A 158 -7.50 -8.08 7.60
C ARG A 158 -7.07 -9.51 7.30
N ASP A 159 -5.86 -9.71 6.81
CA ASP A 159 -5.41 -11.03 6.36
C ASP A 159 -5.26 -12.00 7.53
N TYR A 160 -4.86 -11.49 8.70
CA TYR A 160 -4.84 -12.24 9.95
C TYR A 160 -6.24 -12.71 10.39
N LEU A 161 -7.24 -11.83 10.34
CA LEU A 161 -8.62 -12.14 10.74
C LEU A 161 -9.39 -12.94 9.67
N PHE A 162 -8.99 -12.83 8.40
CA PHE A 162 -9.66 -13.44 7.25
C PHE A 162 -8.66 -14.18 6.34
N PRO A 163 -8.01 -15.25 6.81
CA PRO A 163 -6.99 -15.96 6.04
C PRO A 163 -7.52 -16.51 4.72
N LYS A 164 -8.78 -16.96 4.68
CA LYS A 164 -9.41 -17.45 3.44
C LYS A 164 -9.61 -16.35 2.38
N LEU A 165 -9.84 -15.11 2.81
CA LEU A 165 -9.93 -13.98 1.89
C LEU A 165 -8.56 -13.69 1.30
N ASN A 166 -7.51 -13.76 2.13
CA ASN A 166 -6.13 -13.61 1.67
C ASN A 166 -5.74 -14.70 0.67
N GLU A 167 -6.03 -15.97 0.95
CA GLU A 167 -5.79 -17.09 0.02
C GLU A 167 -6.46 -16.87 -1.34
N HIS A 168 -7.71 -16.40 -1.35
CA HIS A 168 -8.42 -16.10 -2.59
C HIS A 168 -7.77 -14.95 -3.36
N ASN A 169 -7.42 -13.86 -2.67
CA ASN A 169 -6.78 -12.69 -3.28
C ASN A 169 -5.38 -13.02 -3.83
N GLU A 170 -4.58 -13.75 -3.07
CA GLU A 170 -3.25 -14.21 -3.48
C GLU A 170 -3.32 -15.14 -4.68
N ARG A 171 -4.30 -16.06 -4.72
CA ARG A 171 -4.55 -16.89 -5.89
C ARG A 171 -4.87 -16.07 -7.14
N GLN A 172 -5.78 -15.10 -7.04
CA GLN A 172 -6.09 -14.21 -8.17
C GLN A 172 -4.88 -13.39 -8.61
N ARG A 173 -4.05 -12.95 -7.67
CA ARG A 173 -2.81 -12.21 -7.95
C ARG A 173 -1.78 -13.07 -8.67
N ALA A 174 -1.58 -14.31 -8.23
CA ALA A 174 -0.69 -15.28 -8.86
C ALA A 174 -1.14 -15.64 -10.29
N GLU A 175 -2.46 -15.78 -10.51
CA GLU A 175 -3.04 -16.00 -11.84
C GLU A 175 -2.73 -14.81 -12.77
N LYS A 176 -2.98 -13.57 -12.33
CA LYS A 176 -2.64 -12.37 -13.13
C LYS A 176 -1.16 -12.23 -13.44
N LEU A 177 -0.28 -12.56 -12.48
CA LEU A 177 1.17 -12.53 -12.70
C LEU A 177 1.61 -13.61 -13.70
N THR A 178 1.01 -14.79 -13.63
CA THR A 178 1.26 -15.88 -14.59
C THR A 178 0.86 -15.47 -16.00
N ASP A 179 -0.28 -14.79 -16.16
CA ASP A 179 -0.73 -14.27 -17.45
C ASP A 179 0.25 -13.23 -18.03
N LYS A 180 0.69 -12.26 -17.22
CA LYS A 180 1.70 -11.28 -17.62
C LYS A 180 3.02 -11.93 -18.02
N LEU A 181 3.50 -12.90 -17.24
CA LEU A 181 4.72 -13.63 -17.55
C LEU A 181 4.62 -14.38 -18.90
N ASN A 182 3.47 -15.00 -19.17
CA ASN A 182 3.21 -15.69 -20.42
C ASN A 182 3.16 -14.71 -21.61
N GLU A 183 2.60 -13.52 -21.42
CA GLU A 183 2.62 -12.46 -22.42
C GLU A 183 4.05 -12.00 -22.73
N SER A 184 4.87 -11.74 -21.70
CA SER A 184 6.28 -11.36 -21.88
C SER A 184 7.07 -12.46 -22.59
N LYS A 185 6.84 -13.74 -22.26
CA LYS A 185 7.45 -14.87 -22.98
C LYS A 185 7.08 -14.92 -24.46
N ARG A 186 5.82 -14.62 -24.80
CA ARG A 186 5.37 -14.54 -26.21
C ARG A 186 6.06 -13.40 -26.95
N LYS A 187 6.13 -12.21 -26.34
CA LYS A 187 6.86 -11.05 -26.90
C LYS A 187 8.34 -11.38 -27.12
N TYR A 188 8.98 -12.03 -26.14
CA TYR A 188 10.37 -12.46 -26.25
C TYR A 188 10.58 -13.43 -27.42
N ASN A 189 9.76 -14.48 -27.53
CA ASN A 189 9.88 -15.46 -28.62
C ASN A 189 9.67 -14.82 -30.01
N LEU A 190 8.80 -13.81 -30.10
CA LEU A 190 8.61 -13.05 -31.34
C LEU A 190 9.87 -12.24 -31.69
N LEU A 191 10.42 -11.50 -30.73
CA LEU A 191 11.65 -10.72 -30.92
C LEU A 191 12.83 -11.63 -31.27
N SER A 192 13.02 -12.75 -30.56
CA SER A 192 14.12 -13.68 -30.83
C SER A 192 14.06 -14.25 -32.25
N THR A 193 12.86 -14.52 -32.76
CA THR A 193 12.65 -14.97 -34.14
C THR A 193 13.05 -13.88 -35.14
N ILE A 194 12.64 -12.63 -34.91
CA ILE A 194 13.01 -11.49 -35.77
C ILE A 194 14.54 -11.27 -35.79
N PHE A 195 15.21 -11.41 -34.64
CA PHE A 195 16.67 -11.24 -34.57
C PHE A 195 17.44 -12.40 -35.20
N THR A 196 16.99 -13.65 -35.01
CA THR A 196 17.64 -14.81 -35.69
C THR A 196 17.47 -14.77 -37.20
N GLU A 197 16.36 -14.23 -37.72
CA GLU A 197 16.18 -14.00 -39.17
C GLU A 197 17.06 -12.85 -39.70
N LYS A 198 17.36 -11.84 -38.86
CA LYS A 198 18.17 -10.66 -39.25
C LYS A 198 19.68 -10.82 -39.04
N ASP A 199 20.13 -11.73 -38.16
CA ASP A 199 21.57 -12.02 -37.96
C ASP A 199 22.25 -12.60 -39.22
N GLN A 200 21.48 -13.12 -40.19
CA GLN A 200 22.02 -13.47 -41.51
C GLN A 200 22.38 -12.24 -42.37
N ILE A 201 21.93 -11.04 -42.01
CA ILE A 201 22.09 -9.81 -42.81
C ILE A 201 23.20 -8.89 -42.25
N TYR A 202 23.56 -8.99 -40.96
CA TYR A 202 24.41 -7.99 -40.27
C TYR A 202 25.68 -8.55 -39.61
N SER A 203 26.32 -9.57 -40.18
CA SER A 203 27.53 -10.22 -39.63
C SER A 203 28.82 -9.37 -39.60
N GLY A 204 28.73 -8.03 -39.56
CA GLY A 204 29.87 -7.11 -39.52
C GLY A 204 29.74 -5.85 -38.66
N ALA A 205 28.64 -5.64 -37.93
CA ALA A 205 28.46 -4.43 -37.12
C ALA A 205 28.97 -4.61 -35.68
N SER A 206 30.00 -3.86 -35.28
CA SER A 206 30.40 -3.73 -33.87
C SER A 206 29.57 -2.65 -33.20
N ILE A 207 28.86 -2.99 -32.13
CA ILE A 207 28.08 -2.03 -31.32
C ILE A 207 29.00 -1.49 -30.23
N GLU A 208 29.33 -0.20 -30.29
CA GLU A 208 30.02 0.49 -29.20
C GLU A 208 29.02 1.34 -28.39
N LEU A 209 28.74 0.91 -27.16
CA LEU A 209 27.92 1.67 -26.22
C LEU A 209 28.79 2.74 -25.55
N LYS A 210 28.36 4.00 -25.63
CA LYS A 210 29.02 5.13 -24.96
C LYS A 210 28.01 5.81 -24.05
N PRO A 211 28.12 5.70 -22.71
CA PRO A 211 27.22 6.40 -21.81
C PRO A 211 27.40 7.91 -21.99
N ILE A 212 26.30 8.60 -22.36
CA ILE A 212 26.21 10.06 -22.30
C ILE A 212 25.25 10.37 -21.15
N LEU A 213 25.80 10.78 -20.01
CA LEU A 213 25.03 11.27 -18.87
C LEU A 213 25.25 12.78 -18.75
N GLU A 214 24.24 13.54 -19.14
CA GLU A 214 24.12 14.96 -18.78
C GLU A 214 23.47 15.08 -17.40
N GLY A 215 24.07 15.94 -16.58
CA GLY A 215 23.87 15.98 -15.14
C GLY A 215 22.52 16.49 -14.63
N TYR A 216 22.44 16.36 -13.32
CA TYR A 216 21.49 16.93 -12.37
C TYR A 216 21.05 18.37 -12.70
N TYR A 217 19.75 18.65 -12.75
CA TYR A 217 19.23 20.03 -12.84
C TYR A 217 18.58 20.43 -11.51
N LYS A 218 19.22 21.37 -10.80
CA LYS A 218 18.65 22.07 -9.64
C LYS A 218 18.19 23.43 -10.13
N GLY A 219 16.89 23.68 -10.15
CA GLY A 219 16.34 24.97 -10.55
C GLY A 219 16.85 26.09 -9.63
N LYS A 220 17.72 26.94 -10.16
CA LYS A 220 17.87 28.36 -9.83
C LYS A 220 18.65 29.03 -10.97
N ASP A 221 17.94 29.83 -11.77
CA ASP A 221 18.37 30.84 -12.75
C ASP A 221 19.75 30.65 -13.42
N ASP A 222 19.78 30.31 -14.72
CA ASP A 222 19.96 31.28 -15.81
C ASP A 222 20.00 30.57 -17.18
N SER A 223 19.69 31.33 -18.22
CA SER A 223 19.35 30.96 -19.59
C SER A 223 20.25 29.94 -20.32
N THR A 224 19.68 28.77 -20.65
CA THR A 224 19.96 28.03 -21.90
C THR A 224 18.70 27.30 -22.37
N ASN A 225 18.21 27.64 -23.56
CA ASN A 225 17.02 27.06 -24.16
C ASN A 225 17.22 25.57 -24.50
N PHE A 226 16.46 24.69 -23.86
CA PHE A 226 16.18 23.34 -24.34
C PHE A 226 14.65 23.11 -24.30
N HIS A 227 14.09 22.70 -25.42
CA HIS A 227 12.69 22.29 -25.55
C HIS A 227 12.55 20.82 -25.13
N GLY A 228 11.83 20.58 -24.04
CA GLY A 228 11.44 19.24 -23.59
C GLY A 228 11.17 19.25 -22.09
N ASP A 229 9.90 19.19 -21.71
CA ASP A 229 9.45 19.22 -20.32
C ASP A 229 10.13 18.14 -19.46
N LEU A 230 10.78 18.57 -18.37
CA LEU A 230 11.41 17.70 -17.37
C LEU A 230 10.33 17.00 -16.51
N PRO A 231 10.47 15.69 -16.22
CA PRO A 231 9.58 15.03 -15.27
C PRO A 231 9.79 15.59 -13.86
N SER A 232 8.70 15.66 -13.10
CA SER A 232 8.62 16.15 -11.73
C SER A 232 9.65 15.50 -10.79
N ASN A 233 9.99 16.20 -9.70
CA ASN A 233 11.06 15.97 -8.71
C ASN A 233 11.13 14.59 -7.99
N ARG A 234 10.73 13.46 -8.58
CA ARG A 234 10.58 12.17 -7.89
C ARG A 234 11.00 10.92 -8.68
N GLY A 235 11.75 11.05 -9.77
CA GLY A 235 12.19 9.88 -10.53
C GLY A 235 13.68 9.92 -10.90
N PHE A 236 14.32 8.76 -10.90
CA PHE A 236 15.69 8.57 -11.38
C PHE A 236 15.64 8.36 -12.89
N CYS A 237 16.09 9.36 -13.67
CA CYS A 237 16.14 9.22 -15.12
C CYS A 237 17.48 8.63 -15.56
N LEU A 238 17.42 7.44 -16.16
CA LEU A 238 18.55 6.74 -16.74
C LEU A 238 18.55 6.97 -18.25
N LYS A 239 19.54 7.72 -18.74
CA LYS A 239 19.74 7.99 -20.18
C LYS A 239 20.89 7.15 -20.72
N TYR A 240 20.66 6.49 -21.86
CA TYR A 240 21.63 5.70 -22.58
C TYR A 240 21.74 6.18 -24.02
N ALA A 241 22.96 6.41 -24.49
CA ALA A 241 23.24 6.64 -25.90
C ALA A 241 23.86 5.38 -26.50
N VAL A 242 23.26 4.90 -27.59
CA VAL A 242 23.76 3.78 -28.39
C VAL A 242 24.33 4.36 -29.67
N SER A 243 25.63 4.17 -29.89
CA SER A 243 26.29 4.57 -31.13
C SER A 243 26.41 3.36 -32.06
N PHE A 244 26.05 3.53 -33.32
CA PHE A 244 26.21 2.56 -34.39
C PHE A 244 27.25 3.10 -35.38
N ASP A 245 28.33 2.38 -35.59
CA ASP A 245 29.22 2.63 -36.73
C ASP A 245 28.53 2.12 -37.99
N LEU A 246 28.06 3.05 -38.82
CA LEU A 246 27.36 2.72 -40.06
C LEU A 246 28.33 2.53 -41.23
N ASN A 247 29.58 3.03 -41.15
CA ASN A 247 30.75 2.85 -42.04
C ASN A 247 31.95 3.70 -41.52
N ASP A 248 33.14 3.59 -42.14
CA ASP A 248 34.46 4.20 -41.77
C ASP A 248 34.52 5.69 -41.37
N ASN A 249 33.42 6.45 -41.41
CA ASN A 249 33.36 7.84 -40.93
C ASN A 249 31.95 8.29 -40.49
N ASN A 250 31.00 7.38 -40.24
CA ASN A 250 29.62 7.76 -39.93
C ASN A 250 29.06 7.00 -38.72
N THR A 251 28.94 7.71 -37.60
CA THR A 251 28.32 7.20 -36.38
C THR A 251 26.88 7.71 -36.29
N ALA A 252 25.91 6.80 -36.25
CA ALA A 252 24.55 7.14 -35.85
C ALA A 252 24.43 6.98 -34.33
N GLN A 253 23.85 7.96 -33.64
CA GLN A 253 23.53 7.83 -32.22
C GLN A 253 22.02 7.80 -32.03
N THR A 254 21.54 6.87 -31.22
CA THR A 254 20.17 6.89 -30.69
C THR A 254 20.22 6.99 -29.17
N MET A 255 19.28 7.72 -28.59
CA MET A 255 19.17 7.88 -27.14
C MET A 255 17.91 7.20 -26.62
N PHE A 256 18.06 6.47 -25.52
CA PHE A 256 16.98 5.91 -24.74
C PHE A 256 16.98 6.56 -23.37
N SER A 257 15.81 6.98 -22.90
CA SER A 257 15.64 7.49 -21.54
C SER A 257 14.60 6.66 -20.81
N MET A 258 14.91 6.27 -19.60
CA MET A 258 13.99 5.57 -18.71
C MET A 258 13.86 6.35 -17.41
N LEU A 259 12.65 6.43 -16.87
CA LEU A 259 12.40 6.97 -15.54
C LEU A 259 12.18 5.81 -14.58
N LEU A 260 13.01 5.65 -13.56
CA LEU A 260 12.85 4.69 -12.46
C LEU A 260 12.19 5.36 -11.26
N THR A 261 11.25 4.67 -10.62
CA THR A 261 10.74 5.07 -9.31
C THR A 261 11.76 4.71 -8.22
N PRO A 262 11.63 5.23 -6.99
CA PRO A 262 12.42 4.76 -5.86
C PRO A 262 12.39 3.24 -5.68
N GLU A 263 11.22 2.61 -5.84
CA GLU A 263 11.05 1.15 -5.73
C GLU A 263 11.84 0.41 -6.80
N ASP A 264 11.75 0.86 -8.06
CA ASP A 264 12.54 0.30 -9.17
C ASP A 264 14.05 0.40 -8.88
N ALA A 265 14.51 1.53 -8.34
CA ALA A 265 15.91 1.73 -7.99
C ALA A 265 16.38 0.78 -6.88
N ILE A 266 15.54 0.52 -5.87
CA ILE A 266 15.84 -0.45 -4.81
C ILE A 266 15.90 -1.88 -5.36
N ASP A 267 15.00 -2.25 -6.28
CA ASP A 267 15.04 -3.54 -6.95
C ASP A 267 16.30 -3.69 -7.82
N LEU A 268 16.69 -2.61 -8.48
CA LEU A 268 17.85 -2.60 -9.36
C LEU A 268 19.13 -2.77 -8.53
N GLU A 269 19.26 -2.00 -7.45
CA GLU A 269 20.37 -2.12 -6.50
C GLU A 269 20.50 -3.55 -5.97
N ALA A 270 19.40 -4.15 -5.51
CA ALA A 270 19.42 -5.48 -4.92
C ALA A 270 19.95 -6.53 -5.90
N VAL A 271 19.49 -6.47 -7.16
CA VAL A 271 19.88 -7.40 -8.21
C VAL A 271 21.35 -7.21 -8.62
N LEU A 272 21.82 -5.95 -8.71
CA LEU A 272 23.22 -5.63 -8.97
C LEU A 272 24.14 -6.11 -7.84
N LEU A 273 23.76 -5.89 -6.58
CA LEU A 273 24.57 -6.32 -5.44
C LEU A 273 24.65 -7.85 -5.31
N MET A 274 23.58 -8.58 -5.64
CA MET A 274 23.59 -10.04 -5.67
C MET A 274 24.58 -10.56 -6.71
N ASP A 275 24.52 -10.01 -7.91
CA ASP A 275 25.41 -10.36 -9.02
C ASP A 275 26.88 -10.08 -8.69
N MET A 276 27.18 -8.93 -8.09
CA MET A 276 28.54 -8.59 -7.65
C MET A 276 29.12 -9.56 -6.60
N LYS A 277 28.29 -10.09 -5.71
CA LYS A 277 28.73 -11.00 -4.65
C LYS A 277 29.06 -12.39 -5.18
N GLU A 278 28.30 -12.84 -6.16
CA GLU A 278 28.34 -14.24 -6.57
C GLU A 278 29.20 -14.49 -7.82
N GLN A 279 29.40 -13.49 -8.69
CA GLN A 279 30.24 -13.53 -9.91
C GLN A 279 30.29 -14.89 -10.64
N ALA A 280 29.18 -15.61 -10.65
CA ALA A 280 29.11 -16.93 -11.25
C ALA A 280 28.91 -16.77 -12.75
N SER A 281 29.62 -17.57 -13.56
CA SER A 281 29.62 -17.44 -15.03
C SER A 281 28.27 -17.71 -15.71
N ARG A 282 27.21 -18.06 -14.97
CA ARG A 282 25.84 -18.32 -15.44
C ARG A 282 24.83 -18.19 -14.30
N SER A 283 24.48 -16.97 -13.93
CA SER A 283 23.45 -16.70 -12.93
C SER A 283 22.29 -15.86 -13.49
N THR A 284 21.14 -16.02 -12.87
CA THR A 284 19.94 -15.22 -13.11
C THR A 284 19.45 -14.72 -11.77
N TYR A 285 19.40 -13.41 -11.61
CA TYR A 285 18.94 -12.73 -10.41
C TYR A 285 17.62 -12.04 -10.70
N TYR A 286 16.73 -12.01 -9.72
CA TYR A 286 15.40 -11.45 -9.90
C TYR A 286 14.93 -10.77 -8.62
N SER A 287 14.43 -9.53 -8.75
CA SER A 287 13.80 -8.76 -7.68
C SER A 287 12.62 -7.99 -8.27
N HIS A 288 11.40 -8.38 -7.91
CA HIS A 288 10.15 -7.81 -8.39
C HIS A 288 10.11 -7.60 -9.92
N ASP A 289 10.20 -6.37 -10.43
CA ASP A 289 10.09 -6.12 -11.87
C ASP A 289 11.44 -6.17 -12.60
N ILE A 290 12.53 -6.47 -11.89
CA ILE A 290 13.89 -6.43 -12.43
C ILE A 290 14.49 -7.83 -12.48
N LEU A 291 14.94 -8.20 -13.67
CA LEU A 291 15.59 -9.47 -13.99
C LEU A 291 16.99 -9.18 -14.52
N LEU A 292 18.01 -9.80 -13.95
CA LEU A 292 19.38 -9.78 -14.46
C LEU A 292 19.79 -11.18 -14.88
N THR A 293 20.30 -11.32 -16.10
CA THR A 293 20.73 -12.61 -16.66
C THR A 293 22.10 -12.53 -17.33
N HIS A 294 22.93 -13.54 -17.12
CA HIS A 294 24.16 -13.73 -17.91
C HIS A 294 23.87 -14.64 -19.10
N ILE A 295 23.53 -14.06 -20.26
CA ILE A 295 23.17 -14.83 -21.45
C ILE A 295 24.43 -15.42 -22.11
N GLN A 296 25.44 -14.59 -22.39
CA GLN A 296 26.73 -15.01 -22.94
C GLN A 296 27.83 -13.98 -22.58
N GLY A 297 28.89 -14.44 -21.91
CA GLY A 297 30.03 -13.60 -21.54
C GLY A 297 29.92 -12.99 -20.13
N PRO A 298 30.87 -12.11 -19.74
CA PRO A 298 30.97 -11.56 -18.40
C PRO A 298 30.01 -10.39 -18.12
N THR A 299 29.24 -9.95 -19.12
CA THR A 299 28.40 -8.75 -19.04
C THR A 299 26.93 -9.13 -18.87
N PRO A 300 26.27 -8.73 -17.78
CA PRO A 300 24.89 -9.08 -17.53
C PRO A 300 23.93 -8.29 -18.44
N MET A 301 22.81 -8.92 -18.78
CA MET A 301 21.62 -8.26 -19.33
C MET A 301 20.65 -7.93 -18.20
N ILE A 302 20.20 -6.69 -18.13
CA ILE A 302 19.17 -6.22 -17.20
C ILE A 302 17.87 -5.98 -17.95
N SER A 303 16.78 -6.54 -17.45
CA SER A 303 15.43 -6.39 -17.97
C SER A 303 14.52 -5.79 -16.90
N ILE A 304 13.72 -4.80 -17.27
CA ILE A 304 12.71 -4.19 -16.42
C ILE A 304 11.35 -4.52 -17.03
N LEU A 305 10.72 -5.56 -16.47
CA LEU A 305 9.57 -6.25 -17.06
C LEU A 305 8.34 -5.35 -17.18
N SER A 306 8.07 -4.52 -16.16
CA SER A 306 6.94 -3.59 -16.18
C SER A 306 7.04 -2.50 -17.25
N LYS A 307 8.24 -2.31 -17.82
CA LYS A 307 8.52 -1.29 -18.82
C LYS A 307 8.88 -1.88 -20.19
N ASP A 308 8.77 -3.20 -20.34
CA ASP A 308 9.16 -3.93 -21.55
C ASP A 308 10.56 -3.53 -22.07
N LEU A 309 11.51 -3.23 -21.18
CA LEU A 309 12.88 -2.82 -21.54
C LEU A 309 13.90 -3.90 -21.18
N SER A 310 14.90 -4.10 -22.02
CA SER A 310 16.13 -4.83 -21.68
C SER A 310 17.36 -4.12 -22.23
N PHE A 311 18.46 -4.15 -21.49
CA PHE A 311 19.74 -3.59 -21.91
C PHE A 311 20.91 -4.45 -21.43
N MET A 312 22.00 -4.46 -22.20
CA MET A 312 23.26 -5.13 -21.87
C MET A 312 24.36 -4.09 -21.79
N PHE A 313 25.32 -4.31 -20.89
CA PHE A 313 26.51 -3.47 -20.81
C PHE A 313 27.56 -3.93 -21.82
N ALA A 314 28.23 -2.99 -22.48
CA ALA A 314 29.37 -3.32 -23.34
C ALA A 314 30.62 -3.63 -22.50
N LYS A 315 30.77 -2.97 -21.34
CA LYS A 315 31.93 -3.10 -20.47
C LYS A 315 31.51 -3.24 -19.01
N ASN A 316 32.28 -4.01 -18.24
CA ASN A 316 32.06 -4.16 -16.79
C ASN A 316 32.16 -2.81 -16.03
N SER A 317 32.91 -1.84 -16.55
CA SER A 317 32.98 -0.49 -16.00
C SER A 317 31.64 0.24 -16.02
N ASP A 318 30.81 -0.01 -17.04
CA ASP A 318 29.51 0.64 -17.21
C ASP A 318 28.52 0.12 -16.15
N TYR A 319 28.62 -1.17 -15.84
CA TYR A 319 27.87 -1.82 -14.78
C TYR A 319 28.21 -1.24 -13.40
N GLN A 320 29.50 -1.13 -13.06
CA GLN A 320 29.96 -0.58 -11.78
C GLN A 320 29.53 0.88 -11.62
N THR A 321 29.55 1.62 -12.74
CA THR A 321 29.09 3.00 -12.80
C THR A 321 27.58 3.10 -12.54
N LEU A 322 26.76 2.22 -13.14
CA LEU A 322 25.32 2.19 -12.87
C LEU A 322 25.03 1.94 -11.40
N LEU A 323 25.67 0.93 -10.79
CA LEU A 323 25.46 0.63 -9.38
C LEU A 323 25.72 1.84 -8.49
N LYS A 324 26.86 2.52 -8.69
CA LYS A 324 27.22 3.72 -7.92
C LYS A 324 26.17 4.84 -8.07
N TYR A 325 25.57 4.99 -9.25
CA TYR A 325 24.51 5.97 -9.45
C TYR A 325 23.22 5.59 -8.74
N VAL A 326 22.85 4.31 -8.74
CA VAL A 326 21.69 3.81 -8.01
C VAL A 326 21.90 3.98 -6.51
N GLU A 327 23.09 3.65 -5.98
CA GLU A 327 23.47 3.87 -4.58
C GLU A 327 23.34 5.34 -4.20
N ASN A 328 23.96 6.25 -4.96
CA ASN A 328 23.88 7.70 -4.71
C ASN A 328 22.44 8.21 -4.74
N TYR A 329 21.62 7.74 -5.68
CA TYR A 329 20.21 8.11 -5.74
C TYR A 329 19.47 7.65 -4.48
N LEU A 330 19.68 6.41 -4.03
CA LEU A 330 19.02 5.89 -2.84
C LEU A 330 19.47 6.57 -1.54
N ASP A 331 20.73 7.00 -1.47
CA ASP A 331 21.25 7.77 -0.34
C ASP A 331 20.56 9.14 -0.21
N GLU A 332 20.17 9.77 -1.32
CA GLU A 332 19.38 11.02 -1.30
C GLU A 332 17.93 10.81 -0.83
N TYR A 333 17.43 9.58 -0.88
CA TYR A 333 16.09 9.18 -0.42
C TYR A 333 16.18 8.23 0.79
N GLU A 334 17.14 8.48 1.68
CA GLU A 334 17.51 7.61 2.80
C GLU A 334 16.29 7.09 3.59
N ASP A 335 15.29 7.92 3.87
CA ASP A 335 14.08 7.49 4.61
C ASP A 335 13.27 6.39 3.89
N ILE A 336 13.16 6.49 2.56
CA ILE A 336 12.44 5.51 1.71
C ILE A 336 13.32 4.28 1.50
N ALA A 337 14.59 4.49 1.19
CA ALA A 337 15.56 3.42 0.97
C ALA A 337 15.76 2.57 2.24
N LEU A 338 15.86 3.20 3.42
CA LEU A 338 16.03 2.52 4.71
C LEU A 338 14.78 1.73 5.09
N SER A 339 13.59 2.27 4.83
CA SER A 339 12.32 1.57 5.08
C SER A 339 12.19 0.34 4.18
N ALA A 340 12.51 0.47 2.90
CA ALA A 340 12.46 -0.64 1.95
C ALA A 340 13.56 -1.68 2.20
N ARG A 341 14.81 -1.26 2.48
CA ARG A 341 15.93 -2.14 2.85
C ARG A 341 15.64 -2.90 4.15
N ARG A 342 15.10 -2.24 5.19
CA ARG A 342 14.67 -2.90 6.45
C ARG A 342 13.54 -3.90 6.20
N TYR A 343 12.53 -3.52 5.42
CA TYR A 343 11.43 -4.42 5.08
C TYR A 343 11.91 -5.68 4.36
N ARG A 344 12.86 -5.54 3.42
CA ARG A 344 13.44 -6.68 2.68
C ARG A 344 14.40 -7.51 3.52
N ALA A 345 15.19 -6.88 4.40
CA ALA A 345 15.99 -7.61 5.37
C ALA A 345 15.12 -8.46 6.29
N LEU A 346 13.96 -7.95 6.72
CA LEU A 346 12.98 -8.71 7.51
C LEU A 346 12.40 -9.89 6.70
N GLN A 347 12.04 -9.69 5.43
CA GLN A 347 11.57 -10.81 4.58
C GLN A 347 12.64 -11.87 4.31
N ALA A 348 13.91 -11.47 4.16
CA ALA A 348 15.02 -12.40 3.99
C ALA A 348 15.27 -13.21 5.27
N ILE A 349 15.23 -12.55 6.44
CA ILE A 349 15.32 -13.21 7.75
C ILE A 349 14.16 -14.20 7.96
N GLU A 350 12.92 -13.85 7.57
CA GLU A 350 11.77 -14.76 7.67
C GLU A 350 11.89 -15.98 6.76
N LYS A 351 12.53 -15.86 5.59
CA LYS A 351 12.77 -16.99 4.68
C LYS A 351 13.92 -17.90 5.13
N ASP A 352 14.93 -17.36 5.80
CA ASP A 352 16.13 -18.09 6.21
C ASP A 352 16.08 -18.66 7.64
N ILE A 353 15.01 -18.42 8.40
CA ILE A 353 14.77 -19.09 9.70
C ILE A 353 13.75 -20.22 9.52
N PRO A 354 14.18 -21.46 9.21
CA PRO A 354 13.31 -22.61 9.37
C PRO A 354 13.07 -22.84 10.89
N ASN A 355 11.81 -22.73 11.31
CA ASN A 355 11.30 -22.97 12.67
C ASN A 355 11.59 -21.90 13.75
N LEU A 356 10.84 -20.80 13.71
CA LEU A 356 10.60 -19.97 14.91
C LEU A 356 9.72 -20.66 15.96
N ASN A 357 8.90 -21.65 15.57
CA ASN A 357 7.99 -22.35 16.49
C ASN A 357 8.68 -23.36 17.42
N SER A 358 9.94 -23.74 17.20
CA SER A 358 10.66 -24.69 18.07
C SER A 358 11.45 -24.02 19.20
N TRP A 359 11.47 -22.68 19.25
CA TRP A 359 12.22 -21.90 20.25
C TRP A 359 11.31 -21.18 21.27
N LEU A 360 9.99 -21.27 21.11
CA LEU A 360 8.99 -20.65 21.97
C LEU A 360 8.10 -21.68 22.70
N VAL A 361 8.64 -22.88 22.99
CA VAL A 361 8.03 -23.87 23.89
C VAL A 361 8.86 -24.03 25.14
#